data_AF-A0A7Y8WQM9-F1
#
_entry.id   AF-A0A7Y8WQM9-F1
#
_cell.length_a   1.000
_cell.length_b   1.000
_cell.length_c   1.000
_cell.angle_alpha   90.00
_cell.angle_beta   90.00
_cell.angle_gamma   90.00
#
_symmetry.space_group_name_H-M   'P 1'
#
loop_
_entity.id
_entity.type
_entity.pdbx_description
1 polymer ?
#
loop_
_entity_poly.entity_id
_entity_poly.type
_entity_poly.pdbx_seq_one_letter_code
_entity_poly.pdbx_strand_id
1 'polypeptide(L)'
;MDNQILWCLIFSYRSGQFDKAEQKLNEAKQELNKAHRFQTELIKKESGGDTYDIRIILVHAQDHLMNAMTLKDMAVEIIDLRREIKK
;
A
#
# COMPACT_ATOMS: atom_id res chain seq x y z
N MET A 1 -5.68 -9.37 -4.08
CA MET A 1 -4.28 -8.93 -4.24
C MET A 1 -3.70 -8.40 -2.92
N ASP A 2 -4.50 -7.74 -2.09
CA ASP A 2 -4.04 -7.01 -0.90
C ASP A 2 -3.25 -7.85 0.11
N ASN A 3 -3.69 -9.08 0.40
CA ASN A 3 -3.00 -9.96 1.35
C ASN A 3 -1.65 -10.49 0.85
N GLN A 4 -1.40 -10.42 -0.46
CA GLN A 4 -0.21 -11.02 -1.08
C GLN A 4 1.05 -10.19 -0.81
N ILE A 5 0.89 -8.87 -0.68
CA ILE A 5 1.99 -7.94 -0.35
C ILE A 5 2.50 -8.22 1.05
N LEU A 6 1.60 -8.27 2.04
CA LEU A 6 1.95 -8.53 3.43
C LEU A 6 2.60 -9.91 3.59
N TRP A 7 2.04 -10.94 2.94
CA TRP A 7 2.58 -12.30 3.02
C TRP A 7 3.98 -12.42 2.41
N CYS A 8 4.21 -11.85 1.23
CA CYS A 8 5.52 -11.84 0.60
C CYS A 8 6.56 -11.10 1.44
N LEU A 9 6.20 -9.95 2.02
CA LEU A 9 7.10 -9.14 2.85
C LEU A 9 7.50 -9.87 4.14
N ILE A 10 6.52 -10.41 4.87
CA ILE A 10 6.78 -11.17 6.10
C ILE A 10 7.61 -12.42 5.79
N PHE A 11 7.34 -13.12 4.70
CA PHE A 11 8.05 -14.33 4.30
C PHE A 11 9.50 -14.04 3.89
N SER A 12 9.74 -13.07 2.99
CA SER A 12 11.09 -12.70 2.57
C SER A 12 11.96 -12.27 3.76
N TYR A 13 11.38 -11.54 4.72
CA TYR A 13 12.08 -11.16 5.94
C TYR A 13 12.37 -12.36 6.85
N ARG A 14 11.45 -13.33 6.97
CA ARG A 14 11.70 -14.59 7.72
C ARG A 14 12.82 -15.41 7.11
N SER A 15 12.96 -15.40 5.79
CA SER A 15 14.00 -16.12 5.06
C SER A 15 15.37 -15.40 5.03
N GLY A 16 15.52 -14.28 5.73
CA GLY A 16 16.77 -13.50 5.76
C GLY A 16 17.08 -12.74 4.46
N GLN A 17 16.11 -12.62 3.55
CA GLN A 17 16.26 -11.92 2.26
C GLN A 17 15.85 -10.45 2.40
N PHE A 18 16.56 -9.72 3.26
CA PHE A 18 16.22 -8.35 3.64
C PHE A 18 16.23 -7.38 2.45
N ASP A 19 17.26 -7.45 1.62
CA ASP A 19 17.41 -6.56 0.46
C ASP A 19 16.25 -6.71 -0.54
N LYS A 20 15.79 -7.94 -0.77
CA LYS A 20 14.63 -8.20 -1.65
C LYS A 20 13.31 -7.73 -1.05
N ALA A 21 13.17 -7.82 0.28
CA ALA A 21 11.99 -7.32 0.97
C ALA A 21 11.93 -5.79 0.87
N GLU A 22 13.05 -5.11 1.06
CA GLU A 22 13.17 -3.65 0.94
C GLU A 22 12.95 -3.17 -0.50
N GLN A 23 13.50 -3.88 -1.49
CA GLN A 23 13.25 -3.60 -2.91
C GLN A 23 11.75 -3.68 -3.22
N LYS A 24 11.08 -4.78 -2.86
CA LYS A 24 9.63 -4.96 -3.11
C LYS A 24 8.79 -3.92 -2.37
N LEU A 25 9.19 -3.52 -1.16
CA LEU A 25 8.52 -2.47 -0.40
C LEU A 25 8.63 -1.11 -1.11
N ASN A 26 9.80 -0.81 -1.67
CA ASN A 26 10.01 0.41 -2.43
C ASN A 26 9.21 0.43 -3.74
N GLU A 27 9.18 -0.68 -4.46
CA GLU A 27 8.32 -0.85 -5.65
C GLU A 27 6.84 -0.65 -5.29
N ALA A 28 6.35 -1.31 -4.23
CA ALA A 28 4.98 -1.13 -3.75
C ALA A 28 4.68 0.32 -3.38
N LYS A 29 5.60 1.00 -2.68
CA LYS A 29 5.48 2.43 -2.34
C LYS A 29 5.33 3.31 -3.58
N GLN A 30 6.11 3.05 -4.63
CA GLN A 30 6.04 3.84 -5.86
C GLN A 30 4.69 3.67 -6.57
N GLU A 31 4.20 2.44 -6.72
CA GLU A 31 2.91 2.17 -7.37
C GLU A 31 1.72 2.69 -6.54
N LEU A 32 1.75 2.51 -5.22
CA LEU A 32 0.72 3.06 -4.33
C LEU A 32 0.70 4.58 -4.37
N ASN A 33 1.85 5.25 -4.43
CA ASN A 33 1.92 6.70 -4.58
C ASN A 33 1.30 7.19 -5.90
N LYS A 34 1.49 6.46 -7.00
CA LYS A 34 0.85 6.79 -8.28
C LYS A 34 -0.67 6.66 -8.16
N ALA A 35 -1.16 5.54 -7.62
CA ALA A 35 -2.59 5.31 -7.41
C ALA A 35 -3.22 6.35 -6.46
N HIS A 36 -2.55 6.68 -5.36
CA HIS A 36 -2.99 7.70 -4.39
C HIS A 36 -3.09 9.09 -5.00
N ARG A 37 -2.20 9.45 -5.94
CA ARG A 37 -2.34 10.72 -6.70
C ARG A 37 -3.63 10.75 -7.51
N PHE A 38 -3.99 9.67 -8.19
CA PHE A 38 -5.26 9.61 -8.92
C PHE A 38 -6.47 9.74 -7.99
N GLN A 39 -6.46 9.06 -6.83
CA GLN A 39 -7.51 9.21 -5.82
C GLN A 39 -7.60 10.66 -5.30
N THR A 40 -6.46 11.30 -5.03
CA THR A 40 -6.40 12.70 -4.58
C THR A 40 -6.98 13.64 -5.64
N GLU A 41 -6.64 13.46 -6.92
CA GLU A 41 -7.16 14.29 -8.00
C GLU A 41 -8.67 14.10 -8.19
N LEU A 42 -9.19 12.88 -8.04
CA LEU A 42 -10.64 12.62 -8.04
C LEU A 42 -11.36 13.40 -6.93
N ILE A 43 -10.85 13.32 -5.69
CA ILE A 43 -11.44 14.04 -4.54
C ILE A 43 -11.38 15.56 -4.73
N LYS A 44 -10.26 16.08 -5.25
CA LYS A 44 -10.12 17.52 -5.54
C LYS A 44 -11.14 18.00 -6.56
N LYS A 45 -11.35 17.24 -7.64
CA LYS A 45 -12.33 17.57 -8.68
C LYS A 45 -13.75 17.54 -8.13
N GLU A 46 -14.09 16.51 -7.37
CA GLU A 46 -15.40 16.40 -6.71
C GLU A 46 -15.64 17.59 -5.75
N SER A 47 -14.64 17.95 -4.95
CA SER A 47 -14.69 19.12 -4.06
C SER A 47 -14.76 20.45 -4.82
N GLY A 48 -14.28 20.49 -6.07
CA GLY A 48 -14.35 21.64 -6.97
C GLY A 48 -15.70 21.84 -7.65
N GLY A 49 -16.66 20.93 -7.41
CA GLY A 49 -18.01 20.99 -7.97
C GLY A 49 -18.26 20.03 -9.14
N ASP A 50 -17.28 19.20 -9.52
CA ASP A 50 -17.51 18.15 -10.51
C ASP A 50 -18.40 17.05 -9.90
N THR A 51 -19.54 16.77 -10.52
CA THR A 51 -20.41 15.67 -10.12
C THR A 51 -19.95 14.36 -10.76
N TYR A 52 -19.62 13.38 -9.92
CA TYR A 52 -19.30 12.02 -10.35
C TYR A 52 -20.46 11.07 -10.10
N ASP A 53 -20.74 10.20 -11.06
CA ASP A 53 -21.60 9.03 -10.85
C ASP A 53 -20.80 7.98 -10.04
N ILE A 54 -21.00 7.97 -8.72
CA ILE A 54 -20.29 7.06 -7.81
C ILE A 54 -20.80 5.63 -8.03
N ARG A 55 -19.99 4.85 -8.76
CA ARG A 55 -20.25 3.42 -9.00
C ARG A 55 -19.55 2.56 -7.96
N ILE A 56 -20.15 1.41 -7.64
CA ILE A 56 -19.58 0.42 -6.71
C ILE A 56 -18.13 0.06 -7.06
N ILE A 57 -17.79 -0.03 -8.35
CA ILE A 57 -16.42 -0.34 -8.79
C ILE A 57 -15.41 0.74 -8.39
N LEU A 58 -15.80 2.01 -8.37
CA LEU A 58 -14.94 3.12 -7.95
C LEU A 58 -14.69 3.08 -6.44
N VAL A 59 -15.76 2.85 -5.67
CA VAL A 59 -15.67 2.66 -4.20
C VAL A 59 -14.76 1.47 -3.88
N HIS A 60 -14.97 0.34 -4.56
CA HIS A 60 -14.16 -0.86 -4.38
C HIS A 60 -12.67 -0.63 -4.72
N ALA A 61 -12.39 0.15 -5.77
CA ALA A 61 -11.02 0.51 -6.12
C ALA A 61 -10.37 1.41 -5.05
N GLN A 62 -11.12 2.35 -4.47
CA GLN A 62 -10.64 3.19 -3.36
C GLN A 62 -10.40 2.37 -2.09
N ASP A 63 -11.29 1.42 -1.76
CA ASP A 63 -11.13 0.51 -0.63
C ASP A 63 -9.84 -0.32 -0.75
N HIS A 64 -9.60 -0.90 -1.93
CA HIS A 64 -8.36 -1.65 -2.20
C HIS A 64 -7.11 -0.78 -2.06
N LEU A 65 -7.15 0.45 -2.57
CA LEU A 65 -6.02 1.38 -2.48
C LEU A 65 -5.70 1.71 -1.01
N MET A 66 -6.71 2.09 -0.22
CA MET A 66 -6.53 2.42 1.19
C MET A 66 -6.08 1.22 2.03
N ASN A 67 -6.62 0.03 1.75
CA ASN A 67 -6.19 -1.20 2.40
C ASN A 67 -4.71 -1.52 2.07
N ALA A 68 -4.32 -1.43 0.80
CA ALA A 68 -2.95 -1.68 0.39
C ALA A 68 -1.93 -0.68 0.98
N MET A 69 -2.30 0.59 1.09
CA MET A 69 -1.49 1.61 1.77
C MET A 69 -1.29 1.25 3.26
N THR A 70 -2.38 0.94 3.97
CA THR A 70 -2.35 0.55 5.38
C THR A 70 -1.48 -0.69 5.59
N LEU A 71 -1.64 -1.72 4.75
CA LEU A 71 -0.84 -2.94 4.83
C LEU A 71 0.66 -2.69 4.57
N LYS A 72 0.99 -1.78 3.66
CA LYS A 72 2.38 -1.39 3.40
C LYS A 72 2.99 -0.67 4.60
N ASP A 73 2.25 0.19 5.28
CA ASP A 73 2.72 0.85 6.49
C ASP A 73 2.90 -0.14 7.64
N MET A 74 1.95 -1.06 7.84
CA MET A 74 2.10 -2.15 8.79
C MET A 74 3.30 -3.05 8.49
N ALA A 75 3.59 -3.32 7.21
CA ALA A 75 4.74 -4.13 6.83
C ALA A 75 6.07 -3.48 7.19
N VAL A 76 6.17 -2.14 7.09
CA VAL A 76 7.35 -1.37 7.55
C VAL A 76 7.54 -1.56 9.05
N GLU A 77 6.50 -1.32 9.84
CA GLU A 77 6.55 -1.44 11.29
C GLU A 77 6.93 -2.86 11.75
N ILE A 78 6.37 -3.90 11.11
CA ILE A 78 6.71 -5.30 11.41
C ILE A 78 8.19 -5.60 11.10
N ILE A 79 8.72 -5.02 10.03
CA ILE A 79 10.13 -5.17 9.67
C ILE A 79 11.02 -4.52 10.72
N ASP A 80 10.72 -3.28 11.10
CA ASP A 80 11.53 -2.52 12.04
C ASP A 80 11.49 -3.15 13.44
N LEU A 81 10.31 -3.56 13.92
CA LEU A 81 10.18 -4.35 15.15
C LEU A 81 11.05 -5.62 15.14
N ARG A 82 11.12 -6.33 14.00
CA ARG A 82 11.99 -7.51 13.89
C ARG A 82 13.48 -7.19 13.81
N ARG A 83 13.87 -6.02 13.31
CA ARG A 83 15.26 -5.56 13.36
C ARG A 83 15.69 -5.29 14.80
N GLU A 84 14.81 -4.72 15.61
CA GLU A 84 15.07 -4.46 17.03
C GLU A 84 15.22 -5.74 17.85
N ILE A 85 14.33 -6.72 17.67
CA ILE A 85 14.38 -8.00 18.41
C ILE A 85 15.65 -8.82 18.10
N LYS A 86 16.27 -8.62 16.93
CA LYS A 86 17.51 -9.31 16.53
C LYS A 86 18.79 -8.63 17.01
N LYS A 87 18.73 -7.41 17.57
CA LYS A 87 19.86 -6.77 18.23
C LYS A 87 20.04 -7.32 19.63
#